data_AF-A0A960F115-F1
#
_entry.id   AF-A0A960F115-F1
#
_cell.length_a   1.000
_cell.length_b   1.000
_cell.length_c   1.000
_cell.angle_alpha   90.00
_cell.angle_beta   90.00
_cell.angle_gamma   90.00
#
_symmetry.space_group_name_H-M   'P 1'
#
loop_
_entity.id
_entity.type
_entity.pdbx_description
1 polymer ?
#
loop_
_entity_poly.entity_id
_entity_poly.type
_entity_poly.pdbx_seq_one_letter_code
_entity_poly.pdbx_strand_id
1 'polypeptide(L)'
;MPGSRRSRRSLRRVVDIPEMPTRVGSVELRNPVMTASGTAGHGAELAPYIDLAGLGAVVTKSVHADPWPGNPAPRVHEATAGMLNAVG
;
A
#
# COMPACT_ATOMS: atom_id res chain seq x y z
N MET A 1 -14.00 42.74 10.51
CA MET A 1 -12.85 41.93 10.05
C MET A 1 -13.35 40.54 9.67
N PRO A 2 -13.68 40.25 8.41
CA PRO A 2 -14.20 38.93 8.05
C PRO A 2 -13.06 37.92 7.99
N GLY A 3 -13.19 36.86 8.80
CA GLY A 3 -12.21 35.80 8.97
C GLY A 3 -11.96 35.04 7.68
N SER A 4 -10.67 34.87 7.36
CA SER A 4 -10.22 34.08 6.23
C SER A 4 -10.60 32.61 6.44
N ARG A 5 -11.66 32.16 5.77
CA ARG A 5 -11.85 30.74 5.49
C ARG A 5 -10.65 30.31 4.65
N ARG A 6 -9.63 29.73 5.29
CA ARG A 6 -8.65 28.90 4.60
C ARG A 6 -9.46 27.76 3.99
N SER A 7 -9.74 27.90 2.69
CA SER A 7 -10.09 26.81 1.82
C SER A 7 -9.06 25.71 2.08
N ARG A 8 -9.48 24.70 2.84
CA ARG A 8 -8.78 23.41 2.88
C ARG A 8 -8.87 22.92 1.44
N ARG A 9 -7.84 23.23 0.63
CA ARG A 9 -7.62 22.56 -0.66
C ARG A 9 -7.69 21.08 -0.34
N SER A 10 -8.80 20.43 -0.69
CA SER A 10 -8.91 18.99 -0.58
C SER A 10 -7.74 18.44 -1.36
N LEU A 11 -6.83 17.76 -0.67
CA LEU A 11 -5.81 16.97 -1.32
C LEU A 11 -6.56 16.12 -2.36
N ARG A 12 -6.28 16.34 -3.65
CA ARG A 12 -6.87 15.53 -4.71
C ARG A 12 -6.56 14.08 -4.33
N ARG A 13 -7.58 13.26 -4.08
CA ARG A 13 -7.38 11.81 -3.94
C ARG A 13 -6.70 11.37 -5.22
N VAL A 14 -5.45 10.92 -5.09
CA VAL A 14 -4.53 10.79 -6.23
C VAL A 14 -4.96 9.66 -7.18
N VAL A 15 -5.82 8.74 -6.73
CA VAL A 15 -6.33 7.63 -7.54
C VAL A 15 -7.76 7.29 -7.13
N ASP A 16 -8.72 7.45 -8.05
CA ASP A 16 -10.03 6.79 -7.94
C ASP A 16 -9.91 5.40 -8.57
N ILE A 17 -9.94 4.37 -7.73
CA ILE A 17 -9.92 2.97 -8.20
C ILE A 17 -11.36 2.58 -8.53
N PRO A 18 -11.67 2.18 -9.78
CA PRO A 18 -13.02 1.80 -10.15
C PRO A 18 -13.48 0.58 -9.36
N GLU A 19 -14.77 0.54 -9.03
CA GLU A 19 -15.38 -0.67 -8.48
C GLU A 19 -15.43 -1.75 -9.56
N MET A 20 -14.84 -2.90 -9.26
CA MET A 20 -14.80 -4.06 -10.15
C MET A 20 -14.84 -5.33 -9.29
N PRO A 21 -16.01 -5.67 -8.72
CA PRO A 21 -16.14 -6.72 -7.72
C PRO A 21 -15.48 -8.01 -8.20
N THR A 22 -14.54 -8.50 -7.40
CA THR A 22 -13.71 -9.68 -7.73
C THR A 22 -13.78 -10.67 -6.58
N ARG A 23 -13.94 -11.96 -6.90
CA ARG A 23 -13.95 -13.04 -5.90
C ARG A 23 -12.68 -13.86 -6.00
N VAL A 24 -12.01 -14.09 -4.87
CA VAL A 24 -10.86 -15.00 -4.74
C VAL A 24 -11.18 -16.04 -3.67
N GLY A 25 -11.50 -17.26 -4.09
CA GLY A 25 -12.02 -18.28 -3.17
C GLY A 25 -13.29 -17.79 -2.47
N SER A 26 -13.27 -17.71 -1.14
CA SER A 26 -14.37 -17.19 -0.32
C SER A 26 -14.33 -15.68 -0.08
N VAL A 27 -13.29 -14.97 -0.53
CA VAL A 27 -13.11 -13.53 -0.27
C VAL A 27 -13.71 -12.71 -1.39
N GLU A 28 -14.52 -11.72 -1.03
CA GLU A 28 -15.05 -10.69 -1.93
C GLU A 28 -14.23 -9.40 -1.80
N LEU A 29 -13.79 -8.88 -2.93
CA LEU A 29 -12.99 -7.66 -3.03
C LEU A 29 -13.77 -6.62 -3.81
N ARG A 30 -13.71 -5.36 -3.37
CA ARG A 30 -14.30 -4.22 -4.10
C ARG A 30 -13.77 -4.10 -5.53
N ASN A 31 -12.49 -4.40 -5.71
CA ASN A 31 -11.76 -4.40 -6.98
C ASN A 31 -10.53 -5.33 -6.85
N PRO A 32 -9.85 -5.71 -7.94
CA PRO A 32 -8.69 -6.61 -7.85
C PRO A 32 -7.37 -5.89 -7.49
N VAL A 33 -7.39 -4.58 -7.26
CA VAL A 33 -6.16 -3.82 -6.97
C VAL A 33 -5.85 -3.90 -5.48
N MET A 34 -4.65 -4.37 -5.15
CA MET A 34 -4.18 -4.51 -3.78
C MET A 34 -2.67 -4.30 -3.71
N THR A 35 -2.14 -4.03 -2.51
CA THR A 35 -0.69 -3.97 -2.31
C THR A 35 -0.06 -5.35 -2.44
N ALA A 36 1.15 -5.43 -2.97
CA ALA A 36 1.95 -6.64 -2.85
C ALA A 36 2.49 -6.77 -1.42
N SER A 37 2.63 -8.00 -0.91
CA SER A 37 3.20 -8.21 0.43
C SER A 37 4.61 -7.63 0.51
N GLY A 38 4.89 -6.87 1.57
CA GLY A 38 6.22 -6.34 1.85
C GLY A 38 6.63 -5.10 1.06
N THR A 39 5.77 -4.55 0.19
CA THR A 39 6.03 -3.27 -0.51
C THR A 39 5.37 -2.08 0.17
N ALA A 40 4.46 -2.33 1.11
CA ALA A 40 3.55 -1.34 1.69
C ALA A 40 3.52 -1.34 3.23
N GLY A 41 4.52 -1.98 3.88
CA GLY A 41 4.56 -2.11 5.34
C GLY A 41 3.30 -2.76 5.90
N HIS A 42 2.60 -2.03 6.78
CA HIS A 42 1.33 -2.45 7.40
C HIS A 42 0.19 -1.46 7.11
N GLY A 43 0.33 -0.66 6.05
CA GLY A 43 -0.68 0.30 5.59
C GLY A 43 -0.54 1.70 6.21
N ALA A 44 -0.05 1.83 7.44
CA ALA A 44 0.17 3.14 8.08
C ALA A 44 1.13 4.03 7.29
N GLU A 45 2.10 3.41 6.60
CA GLU A 45 3.09 4.08 5.77
C GLU A 45 2.49 4.67 4.48
N LEU A 46 1.44 4.04 3.95
CA LEU A 46 0.75 4.48 2.72
C LEU A 46 -0.47 5.35 2.97
N ALA A 47 -1.10 5.28 4.15
CA ALA A 47 -2.28 6.05 4.51
C ALA A 47 -2.17 7.57 4.28
N PRO A 48 -1.00 8.23 4.44
CA PRO A 48 -0.85 9.65 4.11
C PRO A 48 -0.93 9.98 2.61
N TYR A 49 -0.73 8.99 1.74
CA TYR A 49 -0.58 9.15 0.29
C TYR A 49 -1.73 8.57 -0.51
N ILE A 50 -2.39 7.52 -0.01
CA ILE A 50 -3.43 6.76 -0.70
C ILE A 50 -4.64 6.56 0.23
N ASP A 51 -5.85 6.68 -0.32
CA ASP A 51 -7.09 6.26 0.34
C ASP A 51 -7.15 4.73 0.36
N LEU A 52 -6.67 4.12 1.45
CA LEU A 52 -6.61 2.67 1.59
C LEU A 52 -7.99 1.98 1.49
N ALA A 53 -9.07 2.69 1.80
CA ALA A 53 -10.42 2.16 1.68
C ALA A 53 -10.88 1.99 0.22
N GLY A 54 -10.16 2.58 -0.73
CA GLY A 54 -10.38 2.39 -2.17
C GLY A 54 -9.75 1.12 -2.74
N LEU A 55 -8.76 0.53 -2.05
CA LEU A 55 -8.13 -0.72 -2.49
C LEU A 55 -9.07 -1.91 -2.27
N GLY A 56 -8.95 -2.94 -3.09
CA GLY A 56 -9.61 -4.22 -2.87
C GLY A 56 -9.13 -4.91 -1.59
N ALA A 57 -7.82 -4.79 -1.29
CA ALA A 57 -7.22 -5.26 -0.06
C ALA A 57 -5.89 -4.54 0.24
N VAL A 58 -5.48 -4.57 1.51
CA VAL A 58 -4.12 -4.27 1.94
C VAL A 58 -3.47 -5.58 2.37
N VAL A 59 -2.36 -5.95 1.74
CA VAL A 59 -1.59 -7.16 2.05
C VAL A 59 -0.35 -6.76 2.84
N THR A 60 -0.31 -7.17 4.11
CA THR A 60 0.80 -6.86 5.01
C THR A 60 2.07 -7.62 4.60
N LYS A 61 3.22 -7.24 5.18
CA LYS A 61 4.44 -8.07 5.09
C LYS A 61 4.18 -9.48 5.64
N SER A 62 4.79 -10.47 5.01
CA SER A 62 4.79 -11.86 5.51
C SER A 62 5.33 -11.92 6.94
N VAL A 63 4.60 -12.60 7.81
CA VAL A 63 4.90 -12.71 9.24
C VAL A 63 5.57 -14.06 9.52
N HIS A 64 6.59 -14.05 10.37
CA HIS A 64 7.25 -15.23 10.92
C HIS A 64 6.87 -15.37 12.40
N ALA A 65 6.83 -16.61 12.92
CA ALA A 65 6.45 -16.86 14.31
C ALA A 65 7.43 -16.23 15.31
N ASP A 66 8.72 -16.30 14.99
CA ASP A 66 9.80 -15.72 15.79
C ASP A 66 10.35 -14.42 15.17
N PRO A 67 10.89 -13.50 16.00
CA PRO A 67 11.58 -12.32 15.49
C PRO A 67 12.72 -12.68 14.55
N TRP A 68 12.76 -12.07 13.37
CA TRP A 68 13.80 -12.31 12.37
C TRP A 68 14.31 -10.98 11.80
N PRO A 69 15.61 -10.66 11.93
CA PRO A 69 16.17 -9.42 11.39
C PRO A 69 16.20 -9.36 9.84
N GLY A 70 16.05 -10.50 9.16
CA GLY A 70 16.24 -10.65 7.71
C GLY A 70 17.71 -10.79 7.28
N ASN A 71 17.96 -11.01 5.99
CA ASN A 71 19.29 -11.23 5.42
C ASN A 71 20.26 -10.05 5.65
N PRO A 72 21.59 -10.25 5.58
CA PRO A 72 22.57 -9.15 5.63
C PRO A 72 22.36 -8.11 4.52
N ALA A 73 22.82 -6.87 4.74
CA ALA A 73 22.87 -5.85 3.69
C ALA A 73 23.98 -6.15 2.66
N PRO A 74 23.83 -5.72 1.39
CA PRO A 74 22.73 -4.96 0.79
C PRO A 74 21.48 -5.82 0.49
N ARG A 75 20.29 -5.27 0.76
CA ARG A 75 18.99 -5.98 0.61
C ARG A 75 18.20 -5.60 -0.63
N VAL A 76 18.60 -4.56 -1.34
CA VAL A 76 17.91 -4.07 -2.53
C VAL A 76 18.93 -3.65 -3.58
N HIS A 77 18.62 -3.92 -4.85
CA HIS A 77 19.46 -3.53 -5.99
C HIS A 77 18.58 -3.15 -7.18
N GLU A 78 18.87 -2.01 -7.80
CA GLU A 78 18.15 -1.55 -9.00
C GLU A 78 18.50 -2.42 -10.21
N ALA A 79 17.53 -2.66 -11.09
CA ALA A 79 17.69 -3.34 -12.36
C ALA A 79 17.00 -2.54 -13.47
N THR A 80 17.32 -2.82 -14.74
CA THR A 80 16.87 -2.02 -15.90
C THR A 80 15.37 -1.72 -15.96
N ALA A 81 14.53 -2.60 -15.42
CA ALA A 81 13.07 -2.43 -15.40
C ALA A 81 12.45 -2.72 -14.03
N GLY A 82 13.22 -2.57 -12.94
CA GLY A 82 12.72 -2.86 -11.60
C GLY A 82 13.80 -2.92 -10.53
N MET A 83 13.62 -3.84 -9.59
CA MET A 83 14.50 -3.99 -8.43
C MET A 83 14.55 -5.46 -8.00
N LEU A 84 15.73 -5.91 -7.57
CA LEU A 84 15.92 -7.16 -6.84
C LEU A 84 15.90 -6.86 -5.34
N ASN A 85 15.28 -7.74 -4.55
CA ASN A 85 15.27 -7.63 -3.10
C ASN A 85 15.62 -8.96 -2.41
N ALA A 86 16.26 -8.85 -1.25
CA ALA A 86 16.61 -9.94 -0.34
C ALA A 86 16.37 -9.49 1.12
N VAL A 87 15.16 -9.01 1.43
CA VAL A 87 14.85 -8.33 2.71
C VAL A 87 14.78 -9.26 3.91
N GLY A 88 14.04 -10.36 3.75
CA GLY A 88 13.90 -11.45 4.72
C GLY A 88 14.89 -12.50 4.35
#